data_AF-A0A964YRZ7-F1
#
_entry.id   AF-A0A964YRZ7-F1
#
_cell.length_a   1.000
_cell.length_b   1.000
_cell.length_c   1.000
_cell.angle_alpha   90.00
_cell.angle_beta   90.00
_cell.angle_gamma   90.00
#
_symmetry.space_group_name_H-M   'P 1'
#
loop_
_entity.id
_entity.type
_entity.pdbx_description
1 polymer ?
#
loop_
_entity_poly.entity_id
_entity_poly.type
_entity_poly.pdbx_seq_one_letter_code
_entity_poly.pdbx_strand_id
1 'polypeptide(L)'
;MMNNIFRWIGGVLSVVILATGCYDQDATVDLPTYKKRTAITCYLSPKDPNITVELGYTKPYFGPQDYEVPRVGDATVTITDITAGKSVRIPFDSTIMLYRIRAFALPIVNEHEYRVDVVLKDGSTYFSKTTVPPALKETDLLIGQYRIGKLEANDWGGQSVNVAMELKSGTTKTGFFYAPKFNMVMEDGQGDFYGSELFFSNEGIAEGKSADTLRYFFNDRIFMDMGPGGGTPTDP
;
A
#
# COMPACT_ATOMS: atom_id res chain seq x y z
N MET A 1 10.15 -68.79 -21.02
CA MET A 1 11.00 -68.25 -19.93
C MET A 1 11.14 -66.72 -19.94
N MET A 2 10.95 -66.02 -21.08
CA MET A 2 11.24 -64.58 -21.21
C MET A 2 10.19 -63.62 -20.61
N ASN A 3 8.92 -64.02 -20.50
CA ASN A 3 7.83 -63.14 -20.03
C ASN A 3 7.84 -62.84 -18.52
N ASN A 4 8.44 -63.71 -17.70
CA ASN A 4 8.47 -63.50 -16.26
C ASN A 4 9.56 -62.49 -15.87
N ILE A 5 10.68 -62.45 -16.60
CA ILE A 5 11.79 -61.52 -16.33
C ILE A 5 11.36 -60.06 -16.57
N PHE A 6 10.61 -59.77 -17.64
CA PHE A 6 10.11 -58.41 -17.89
C PHE A 6 9.07 -57.95 -16.86
N ARG A 7 8.23 -58.86 -16.33
CA ARG A 7 7.28 -58.53 -15.24
C ARG A 7 7.99 -58.26 -13.92
N TRP A 8 9.07 -58.99 -13.64
CA TRP A 8 9.91 -58.76 -12.45
C TRP A 8 10.70 -57.46 -12.56
N ILE A 9 11.29 -57.16 -13.73
CA ILE A 9 12.01 -55.89 -13.96
C ILE A 9 11.03 -54.70 -13.90
N GLY A 10 9.86 -54.80 -14.52
CA GLY A 10 8.84 -53.75 -14.46
C GLY A 10 8.29 -53.53 -13.04
N GLY A 11 8.12 -54.60 -12.27
CA GLY A 11 7.72 -54.54 -10.86
C GLY A 11 8.77 -53.88 -9.97
N VAL A 12 10.04 -54.24 -10.13
CA VAL A 12 11.15 -53.66 -9.36
C VAL A 12 11.36 -52.19 -9.73
N LEU A 13 11.29 -51.83 -11.02
CA LEU A 13 11.45 -50.45 -11.47
C LEU A 13 10.33 -49.54 -10.94
N SER A 14 9.10 -50.05 -10.85
CA SER A 14 7.95 -49.31 -10.31
C SER A 14 8.07 -49.07 -8.80
N VAL A 15 8.66 -50.00 -8.04
CA VAL A 15 8.89 -49.85 -6.59
C VAL A 15 10.03 -48.88 -6.30
N VAL A 16 11.08 -48.84 -7.13
CA VAL A 16 12.20 -47.90 -6.97
C VAL A 16 11.79 -46.45 -7.29
N ILE A 17 10.89 -46.24 -8.26
CA ILE A 17 10.38 -44.90 -8.60
C ILE A 17 9.43 -44.37 -7.52
N LEU A 18 8.63 -45.23 -6.87
CA LEU A 18 7.75 -44.83 -5.77
C LEU A 18 8.50 -44.56 -4.45
N ALA A 19 9.68 -45.14 -4.26
CA ALA A 19 10.51 -44.92 -3.07
C ALA A 19 11.48 -43.72 -3.19
N THR A 20 11.55 -43.07 -4.36
CA THR A 20 12.43 -41.91 -4.63
C THR A 20 11.67 -40.60 -4.85
N GLY A 21 10.33 -40.64 -4.80
CA GLY A 21 9.49 -39.45 -4.86
C GLY A 21 9.47 -38.70 -3.53
N CYS A 22 9.99 -37.47 -3.55
CA CYS A 22 10.10 -36.54 -2.42
C CYS A 22 11.06 -36.99 -1.31
N TYR A 23 12.35 -36.93 -1.62
CA TYR A 23 13.27 -36.45 -0.59
C TYR A 23 12.93 -34.98 -0.35
N ASP A 24 12.19 -34.71 0.72
CA ASP A 24 12.32 -33.43 1.43
C ASP A 24 13.77 -33.38 1.91
N GLN A 25 14.67 -32.90 1.05
CA GLN A 25 15.95 -32.41 1.53
C GLN A 25 15.62 -31.18 2.35
N ASP A 26 15.39 -31.39 3.64
CA ASP A 26 15.43 -30.31 4.62
C ASP A 26 16.74 -29.57 4.37
N ALA A 27 16.62 -28.36 3.84
CA ALA A 27 17.76 -27.51 3.60
C ALA A 27 18.47 -27.37 4.95
N THR A 28 19.67 -27.94 5.08
CA THR A 28 20.50 -27.86 6.28
C THR A 28 21.17 -26.49 6.32
N VAL A 29 20.36 -25.44 6.19
CA VAL A 29 20.76 -24.05 6.26
C VAL A 29 20.24 -23.55 7.58
N ASP A 30 21.15 -23.18 8.48
CA ASP A 30 20.78 -22.55 9.74
C ASP A 30 19.97 -21.30 9.45
N LEU A 31 18.76 -21.24 10.00
CA LEU A 31 17.93 -20.06 9.89
C LEU A 31 18.66 -18.87 10.54
N PRO A 32 18.64 -17.68 9.92
CA PRO A 32 19.26 -16.51 10.51
C PRO A 32 18.68 -16.25 11.90
N THR A 33 19.54 -15.97 12.88
CA THR A 33 19.12 -15.73 14.26
C THR A 33 18.20 -14.52 14.33
N TYR A 34 16.95 -14.76 14.73
CA TYR A 34 15.98 -13.70 14.95
C TYR A 34 16.35 -12.85 16.18
N LYS A 35 16.46 -11.53 15.98
CA LYS A 35 16.60 -10.55 17.07
C LYS A 35 15.32 -9.75 17.18
N LYS A 36 14.62 -9.89 18.30
CA LYS A 36 13.41 -9.12 18.61
C LYS A 36 13.73 -7.64 18.69
N ARG A 37 13.02 -6.82 17.91
CA ARG A 37 13.15 -5.35 17.88
C ARG A 37 11.80 -4.72 18.15
N THR A 38 11.82 -3.53 18.75
CA THR A 38 10.63 -2.69 18.90
C THR A 38 10.20 -2.17 17.53
N ALA A 39 8.91 -2.29 17.23
CA ALA A 39 8.28 -1.75 16.03
C ALA A 39 7.33 -0.63 16.44
N ILE A 40 7.50 0.56 15.85
CA ILE A 40 6.73 1.75 16.15
C ILE A 40 6.17 2.28 14.84
N THR A 41 4.85 2.32 14.72
CA THR A 41 4.17 2.85 13.54
C THR A 41 3.26 3.98 13.97
N CYS A 42 3.40 5.13 13.33
CA CYS A 42 2.52 6.28 13.53
C CYS A 42 2.17 6.86 12.17
N TYR A 43 0.89 7.18 11.99
CA TYR A 43 0.39 7.88 10.82
C TYR A 43 -0.13 9.25 11.26
N LEU A 44 0.34 10.30 10.58
CA LEU A 44 -0.04 11.68 10.83
C LEU A 44 -0.63 12.27 9.57
N SER A 45 -1.89 12.71 9.64
CA SER A 45 -2.58 13.34 8.53
C SER A 45 -3.54 14.42 9.03
N PRO A 46 -3.58 15.61 8.40
CA PRO A 46 -4.58 16.64 8.70
C PRO A 46 -6.02 16.16 8.50
N LYS A 47 -6.23 15.11 7.70
CA LYS A 47 -7.55 14.54 7.41
C LYS A 47 -7.94 13.40 8.36
N ASP A 48 -7.00 12.88 9.15
CA ASP A 48 -7.32 11.81 10.10
C ASP A 48 -7.94 12.42 11.38
N PRO A 49 -9.15 12.01 11.79
CA PRO A 49 -9.76 12.48 13.02
C PRO A 49 -9.03 12.01 14.29
N ASN A 50 -8.10 11.05 14.18
CA ASN A 50 -7.33 10.53 15.29
C ASN A 50 -5.83 10.54 14.98
N ILE A 51 -5.03 10.63 16.04
CA ILE A 51 -3.61 10.31 15.98
C ILE A 51 -3.46 8.97 16.67
N THR A 52 -2.93 7.99 15.94
CA THR A 52 -2.68 6.65 16.45
C THR A 52 -1.19 6.32 16.41
N VAL A 53 -0.73 5.66 17.47
CA VAL A 53 0.60 5.05 17.52
C VAL A 53 0.43 3.59 17.88
N GLU A 54 0.90 2.75 16.97
CA GLU A 54 1.03 1.33 17.17
C GLU A 54 2.43 1.02 17.69
N LEU A 55 2.49 0.32 18.82
CA LEU A 55 3.72 -0.11 19.44
C LEU A 55 3.66 -1.62 19.65
N GLY A 56 4.63 -2.31 19.09
CA GLY A 56 4.76 -3.75 19.22
C GLY A 56 6.19 -4.20 19.03
N TYR A 57 6.35 -5.47 18.71
CA TYR A 57 7.64 -6.05 18.39
C TYR A 57 7.62 -6.67 17.00
N THR A 58 8.79 -6.74 16.38
CA THR A 58 8.98 -7.52 15.17
C THR A 58 8.57 -8.99 15.41
N LYS A 59 8.36 -9.72 14.32
CA LYS A 59 8.19 -11.18 14.33
C LYS A 59 9.23 -11.84 13.43
N PRO A 60 9.61 -13.10 13.70
CA PRO A 60 10.47 -13.83 12.78
C PRO A 60 9.76 -14.05 11.44
N TYR A 61 10.48 -13.86 10.35
CA TYR A 61 9.96 -14.09 9.00
C TYR A 61 9.74 -15.58 8.71
N PHE A 62 10.52 -16.46 9.35
CA PHE A 62 10.44 -17.91 9.21
C PHE A 62 9.91 -18.56 10.49
N GLY A 63 9.26 -19.72 10.35
CA GLY A 63 8.67 -20.48 11.45
C GLY A 63 7.16 -20.28 11.61
N PRO A 64 6.54 -20.93 12.61
CA PRO A 64 5.10 -20.87 12.85
C PRO A 64 4.64 -19.41 12.99
N GLN A 65 3.75 -18.98 12.10
CA GLN A 65 3.19 -17.64 12.13
C GLN A 65 1.90 -17.66 12.95
N ASP A 66 1.85 -16.85 14.01
CA ASP A 66 0.61 -16.51 14.70
C ASP A 66 0.09 -15.16 14.23
N TYR A 67 -1.24 -15.00 14.21
CA TYR A 67 -1.87 -13.76 13.74
C TYR A 67 -1.72 -12.61 14.75
N GLU A 68 -1.54 -12.91 16.04
CA GLU A 68 -1.59 -11.92 17.12
C GLU A 68 -0.28 -11.15 17.26
N VAL A 69 -0.27 -9.86 16.93
CA VAL A 69 0.92 -9.00 17.11
C VAL A 69 1.01 -8.55 18.56
N PRO A 70 2.07 -8.89 19.32
CA PRO A 70 2.21 -8.45 20.70
C PRO A 70 2.26 -6.93 20.79
N ARG A 71 1.28 -6.33 21.47
CA ARG A 71 1.18 -4.87 21.67
C ARG A 71 1.78 -4.46 23.01
N VAL A 72 2.37 -3.27 23.05
CA VAL A 72 2.99 -2.71 24.26
C VAL A 72 2.15 -1.54 24.77
N GLY A 73 1.43 -1.73 25.88
CA GLY A 73 0.50 -0.73 26.43
C GLY A 73 1.01 0.09 27.61
N ASP A 74 2.23 -0.15 28.08
CA ASP A 74 2.82 0.45 29.28
C ASP A 74 3.96 1.45 28.97
N ALA A 75 4.09 1.88 27.72
CA ALA A 75 5.04 2.91 27.31
C ALA A 75 4.48 4.33 27.53
N THR A 76 5.38 5.30 27.61
CA THR A 76 5.03 6.72 27.54
C THR A 76 5.24 7.19 26.11
N VAL A 77 4.16 7.55 25.44
CA VAL A 77 4.17 8.07 24.06
C VAL A 77 3.81 9.55 24.08
N THR A 78 4.66 10.37 23.47
CA THR A 78 4.47 11.82 23.37
C THR A 78 4.62 12.24 21.92
N ILE A 79 3.69 13.05 21.42
CA ILE A 79 3.81 13.70 20.12
C ILE A 79 4.02 15.19 20.32
N THR A 80 4.94 15.76 19.57
CA THR A 80 5.29 17.18 19.62
C THR A 80 5.23 17.77 18.22
N ASP A 81 4.40 18.80 18.05
CA ASP A 81 4.49 19.74 16.94
C ASP A 81 5.69 20.66 17.21
N ILE A 82 6.78 20.42 16.49
CA ILE A 82 8.03 21.16 16.68
C ILE A 82 7.87 22.58 16.16
N THR A 83 7.13 22.75 15.06
CA THR A 83 6.89 24.06 14.43
C THR A 83 6.08 24.99 15.35
N ALA A 84 5.05 24.46 16.02
CA ALA A 84 4.20 25.23 16.92
C ALA A 84 4.62 25.16 18.41
N GLY A 85 5.60 24.32 18.75
CA GLY A 85 6.05 24.12 20.14
C GLY A 85 5.00 23.47 21.06
N LYS A 86 4.04 22.72 20.51
CA LYS A 86 2.95 22.11 21.28
C LYS A 86 3.16 20.61 21.40
N SER A 87 3.01 20.07 22.61
CA SER A 87 3.22 18.66 22.90
C SER A 87 2.02 18.04 23.62
N VAL A 88 1.71 16.78 23.31
CA VAL A 88 0.63 16.02 23.92
C VAL A 88 1.09 14.59 24.19
N ARG A 89 0.84 14.10 25.40
CA ARG A 89 0.99 12.68 25.75
C ARG A 89 -0.20 11.89 25.22
N ILE A 90 0.08 10.81 24.51
CA ILE A 90 -0.94 9.92 23.94
C ILE A 90 -1.22 8.79 24.95
N PRO A 91 -2.45 8.64 25.47
CA PRO A 91 -2.79 7.54 26.36
C PRO A 91 -2.94 6.23 25.56
N PHE A 92 -2.68 5.11 26.23
CA PHE A 92 -2.97 3.79 25.69
C PHE A 92 -4.46 3.49 25.81
N ASP A 93 -5.07 3.05 24.72
CA ASP A 93 -6.45 2.60 24.65
C ASP A 93 -6.48 1.07 24.57
N SER A 94 -6.84 0.43 25.67
CA SER A 94 -6.88 -1.03 25.77
C SER A 94 -8.02 -1.68 24.97
N THR A 95 -9.01 -0.91 24.51
CA THR A 95 -10.12 -1.47 23.71
C THR A 95 -9.71 -1.75 22.28
N ILE A 96 -8.80 -0.94 21.74
CA ILE A 96 -8.25 -1.08 20.38
C ILE A 96 -6.77 -1.48 20.36
N MET A 97 -6.18 -1.66 21.55
CA MET A 97 -4.77 -2.03 21.74
C MET A 97 -3.77 -1.09 21.04
N LEU A 98 -4.03 0.22 21.11
CA LEU A 98 -3.26 1.29 20.45
C LEU A 98 -3.15 2.52 21.34
N TYR A 99 -2.12 3.33 21.16
CA TYR A 99 -2.11 4.68 21.72
C TYR A 99 -2.94 5.59 20.82
N ARG A 100 -3.90 6.32 21.39
CA ARG A 100 -4.81 7.15 20.60
C ARG A 100 -5.17 8.46 21.29
N ILE A 101 -5.15 9.54 20.52
CA ILE A 101 -5.85 10.79 20.83
C ILE A 101 -6.69 11.23 19.65
N ARG A 102 -7.67 12.09 19.92
CA ARG A 102 -8.42 12.81 18.90
C ARG A 102 -7.57 13.95 18.34
N ALA A 103 -7.67 14.20 17.04
CA ALA A 103 -6.91 15.26 16.38
C ALA A 103 -7.19 16.66 16.94
N PHE A 104 -8.34 16.93 17.58
CA PHE A 104 -8.57 18.24 18.21
C PHE A 104 -7.60 18.54 19.37
N ALA A 105 -7.05 17.52 20.03
CA ALA A 105 -6.09 17.71 21.12
C ALA A 105 -4.75 18.25 20.59
N LEU A 106 -4.34 17.80 19.41
CA LEU A 106 -3.19 18.27 18.65
C LEU A 106 -3.50 18.22 17.15
N PRO A 107 -4.08 19.29 16.57
CA PRO A 107 -4.40 19.30 15.15
C PRO A 107 -3.14 19.12 14.32
N ILE A 108 -3.17 18.17 13.38
CA ILE A 108 -2.06 17.96 12.44
C ILE A 108 -2.20 18.97 11.30
N VAL A 109 -1.15 19.75 11.08
CA VAL A 109 -1.13 20.85 10.11
C VAL A 109 -0.14 20.49 9.01
N ASN A 110 -0.50 20.79 7.76
CA ASN A 110 0.41 20.65 6.62
C ASN A 110 1.69 21.46 6.86
N GLU A 111 2.82 20.93 6.38
CA GLU A 111 4.15 21.58 6.44
C GLU A 111 4.75 21.76 7.84
N HIS A 112 4.05 21.36 8.90
CA HIS A 112 4.63 21.30 10.24
C HIS A 112 5.54 20.07 10.40
N GLU A 113 6.61 20.23 11.17
CA GLU A 113 7.47 19.12 11.60
C GLU A 113 6.93 18.55 12.92
N TYR A 114 6.76 17.23 12.96
CA TYR A 114 6.32 16.51 14.15
C TYR A 114 7.40 15.54 14.61
N ARG A 115 7.49 15.36 15.92
CA ARG A 115 8.31 14.34 16.57
C ARG A 115 7.44 13.46 17.46
N VAL A 116 7.66 12.15 17.37
CA VAL A 116 7.07 11.17 18.28
C VAL A 116 8.20 10.61 19.13
N ASP A 117 8.04 10.70 20.45
CA ASP A 117 8.94 10.14 21.45
C ASP A 117 8.24 8.97 22.16
N VAL A 118 8.95 7.84 22.27
CA VAL A 118 8.47 6.64 22.94
C VAL A 118 9.48 6.23 24.00
N VAL A 119 9.03 6.18 25.25
CA VAL A 119 9.80 5.68 26.40
C VAL A 119 9.17 4.39 26.87
N LEU A 120 9.88 3.28 26.69
CA LEU A 120 9.44 1.97 27.17
C LEU A 120 9.62 1.86 28.70
N LYS A 121 8.93 0.88 29.30
CA LYS A 121 9.00 0.63 30.75
C LYS A 121 10.39 0.26 31.26
N ASP A 122 11.22 -0.35 30.41
CA ASP A 122 12.62 -0.68 30.69
C ASP A 122 13.55 0.55 30.63
N GLY A 123 13.02 1.73 30.30
CA GLY A 123 13.78 2.97 30.14
C GLY A 123 14.36 3.17 28.74
N SER A 124 14.20 2.22 27.83
CA SER A 124 14.61 2.38 26.43
C SER A 124 13.83 3.51 25.77
N THR A 125 14.52 4.35 25.00
CA THR A 125 13.94 5.52 24.34
C THR A 125 14.11 5.44 22.83
N TYR A 126 13.04 5.82 22.11
CA TYR A 126 13.01 5.90 20.66
C TYR A 126 12.37 7.23 20.26
N PHE A 127 12.81 7.78 19.14
CA PHE A 127 12.13 8.92 18.54
C PHE A 127 12.14 8.82 17.03
N SER A 128 11.14 9.45 16.41
CA SER A 128 11.10 9.68 14.97
C SER A 128 10.61 11.08 14.69
N LYS A 129 11.03 11.63 13.55
CA LYS A 129 10.59 12.92 13.04
C LYS A 129 10.01 12.76 11.64
N THR A 130 9.00 13.56 11.35
CA THR A 130 8.44 13.66 10.00
C THR A 130 7.92 15.05 9.74
N THR A 131 7.84 15.44 8.48
CA THR A 131 7.16 16.66 8.05
C THR A 131 5.88 16.26 7.33
N VAL A 132 4.76 16.86 7.71
CA VAL A 132 3.48 16.61 7.02
C VAL A 132 3.56 17.23 5.63
N PRO A 133 3.20 16.51 4.55
CA PRO A 133 3.23 17.04 3.19
C PRO A 133 2.42 18.34 3.06
N PRO A 134 2.79 19.25 2.13
CA PRO A 134 1.98 20.41 1.83
C PRO A 134 0.58 20.00 1.36
N ALA A 135 -0.41 20.84 1.63
CA ALA A 135 -1.75 20.65 1.06
C ALA A 135 -1.68 20.85 -0.46
N LEU A 136 -2.13 19.84 -1.22
CA LEU A 136 -2.27 19.96 -2.66
C LEU A 136 -3.39 20.94 -3.01
N LYS A 137 -3.09 21.84 -3.94
CA LYS A 137 -4.03 22.75 -4.61
C LYS A 137 -4.36 22.19 -5.99
N GLU A 138 -5.48 22.62 -6.56
CA GLU A 138 -5.89 22.23 -7.92
C GLU A 138 -4.80 22.54 -8.97
N THR A 139 -4.03 23.61 -8.77
CA THR A 139 -2.94 24.01 -9.66
C THR A 139 -1.68 23.16 -9.52
N ASP A 140 -1.57 22.32 -8.49
CA ASP A 140 -0.37 21.52 -8.24
C ASP A 140 -0.28 20.28 -9.13
N LEU A 141 -1.41 19.78 -9.62
CA LEU A 141 -1.52 18.60 -10.47
C LEU A 141 -2.46 18.91 -11.65
N LEU A 142 -1.89 19.06 -12.84
CA LEU A 142 -2.64 19.44 -14.04
C LEU A 142 -2.67 18.27 -15.02
N ILE A 143 -3.83 18.00 -15.61
CA ILE A 143 -3.91 17.12 -16.76
C ILE A 143 -3.23 17.84 -17.94
N GLY A 144 -2.20 17.20 -18.49
CA GLY A 144 -1.51 17.62 -19.69
C GLY A 144 -2.26 17.15 -20.93
N GLN A 145 -1.60 16.34 -21.74
CA GLN A 145 -2.22 15.66 -22.87
C GLN A 145 -3.08 14.48 -22.41
N TYR A 146 -4.18 14.24 -23.11
CA TYR A 146 -4.90 12.98 -23.01
C TYR A 146 -5.20 12.46 -24.42
N ARG A 147 -5.25 11.15 -24.57
CA ARG A 147 -5.56 10.46 -25.81
C ARG A 147 -6.53 9.35 -25.50
N ILE A 148 -7.70 9.43 -26.10
CA ILE A 148 -8.68 8.35 -26.11
C ILE A 148 -8.49 7.60 -27.41
N GLY A 149 -8.29 6.29 -27.31
CA GLY A 149 -8.14 5.37 -28.42
C GLY A 149 -9.45 5.16 -29.16
N LYS A 150 -9.43 4.30 -30.17
CA LYS A 150 -10.68 3.85 -30.79
C LYS A 150 -11.34 2.81 -29.89
N LEU A 151 -12.66 2.74 -29.99
CA LEU A 151 -13.43 1.66 -29.41
C LEU A 151 -13.12 0.36 -30.16
N GLU A 152 -12.75 -0.67 -29.42
CA GLU A 152 -12.36 -1.99 -29.94
C GLU A 152 -13.23 -3.07 -29.28
N ALA A 153 -13.64 -4.09 -30.04
CA ALA A 153 -14.26 -5.27 -29.44
C ALA A 153 -13.24 -5.98 -28.55
N ASN A 154 -13.65 -6.38 -27.34
CA ASN A 154 -12.81 -7.14 -26.43
C ASN A 154 -13.04 -8.65 -26.57
N ASP A 155 -12.08 -9.46 -26.09
CA ASP A 155 -12.11 -10.92 -26.21
C ASP A 155 -13.23 -11.58 -25.37
N TRP A 156 -13.94 -10.80 -24.55
CA TRP A 156 -15.03 -11.25 -23.68
C TRP A 156 -16.43 -10.83 -24.18
N GLY A 157 -16.53 -10.32 -25.41
CA GLY A 157 -17.82 -9.99 -26.04
C GLY A 157 -18.37 -8.60 -25.70
N GLY A 158 -17.55 -7.72 -25.12
CA GLY A 158 -17.87 -6.30 -24.90
C GLY A 158 -17.01 -5.37 -25.75
N GLN A 159 -16.99 -4.09 -25.40
CA GLN A 159 -16.11 -3.11 -26.02
C GLN A 159 -15.05 -2.63 -25.04
N SER A 160 -13.98 -2.04 -25.57
CA SER A 160 -12.96 -1.42 -24.76
C SER A 160 -12.30 -0.26 -25.47
N VAL A 161 -11.75 0.69 -24.70
CA VAL A 161 -11.00 1.81 -25.24
C VAL A 161 -9.71 1.98 -24.46
N ASN A 162 -8.61 2.17 -25.20
CA ASN A 162 -7.33 2.51 -24.59
C ASN A 162 -7.33 4.00 -24.27
N VAL A 163 -7.06 4.38 -23.03
CA VAL A 163 -6.94 5.77 -22.64
C VAL A 163 -5.53 6.03 -22.14
N ALA A 164 -4.89 7.02 -22.74
CA ALA A 164 -3.65 7.57 -22.26
C ALA A 164 -3.84 8.98 -21.69
N MET A 165 -3.23 9.24 -20.54
CA MET A 165 -3.29 10.53 -19.86
C MET A 165 -1.88 10.92 -19.41
N GLU A 166 -1.50 12.16 -19.68
CA GLU A 166 -0.31 12.84 -19.17
C GLU A 166 -0.73 13.65 -17.94
N LEU A 167 -0.16 13.35 -16.78
CA LEU A 167 -0.25 14.25 -15.63
C LEU A 167 1.00 15.12 -15.58
N LYS A 168 0.83 16.41 -15.27
CA LYS A 168 1.89 17.41 -15.09
C LYS A 168 1.88 17.91 -13.66
N SER A 169 3.01 17.78 -12.97
CA SER A 169 3.20 18.47 -11.69
C SER A 169 3.45 19.96 -11.92
N GLY A 170 2.62 20.82 -11.32
CA GLY A 170 2.80 22.27 -11.33
C GLY A 170 3.81 22.71 -10.26
N THR A 171 3.35 22.76 -9.01
CA THR A 171 4.11 23.28 -7.85
C THR A 171 4.24 22.25 -6.73
N THR A 172 4.57 21.01 -7.07
CA THR A 172 4.91 19.99 -6.07
C THR A 172 6.23 20.31 -5.37
N LYS A 173 6.32 20.01 -4.07
CA LYS A 173 7.54 20.23 -3.28
C LYS A 173 8.46 19.02 -3.38
N THR A 174 9.77 19.28 -3.34
CA THR A 174 10.81 18.26 -3.24
C THR A 174 10.72 17.54 -1.89
N GLY A 175 11.21 16.30 -1.81
CA GLY A 175 11.16 15.48 -0.59
C GLY A 175 9.81 14.82 -0.26
N PHE A 176 8.76 15.00 -1.06
CA PHE A 176 7.47 14.35 -0.86
C PHE A 176 7.06 13.45 -2.04
N PHE A 177 6.39 12.35 -1.72
CA PHE A 177 5.76 11.47 -2.70
C PHE A 177 4.31 11.90 -2.91
N TYR A 178 3.90 11.96 -4.16
CA TYR A 178 2.53 12.27 -4.57
C TYR A 178 1.95 11.06 -5.30
N ALA A 179 0.77 10.60 -4.90
CA ALA A 179 0.08 9.48 -5.53
C ALA A 179 -1.30 9.96 -5.98
N PRO A 180 -1.42 10.44 -7.23
CA PRO A 180 -2.67 10.99 -7.72
C PRO A 180 -3.67 9.87 -8.05
N LYS A 181 -4.95 10.18 -7.86
CA LYS A 181 -6.09 9.30 -8.12
C LYS A 181 -7.13 10.10 -8.89
N PHE A 182 -7.59 9.57 -10.02
CA PHE A 182 -8.57 10.25 -10.86
C PHE A 182 -9.75 9.34 -11.13
N ASN A 183 -10.96 9.90 -11.10
CA ASN A 183 -12.14 9.25 -11.65
C ASN A 183 -12.29 9.75 -13.09
N MET A 184 -12.26 8.83 -14.04
CA MET A 184 -12.56 9.14 -15.43
C MET A 184 -13.93 8.60 -15.77
N VAL A 185 -14.77 9.45 -16.37
CA VAL A 185 -16.11 9.10 -16.83
C VAL A 185 -16.18 9.38 -18.31
N MET A 186 -16.64 8.40 -19.09
CA MET A 186 -16.85 8.51 -20.53
C MET A 186 -18.33 8.33 -20.85
N GLU A 187 -18.87 9.16 -21.74
CA GLU A 187 -20.22 9.01 -22.29
C GLU A 187 -20.11 8.39 -23.70
N ASP A 188 -20.96 7.42 -24.04
CA ASP A 188 -20.96 6.76 -25.36
C ASP A 188 -21.61 7.60 -26.49
N GLY A 189 -22.30 8.68 -26.13
CA GLY A 189 -23.07 9.54 -27.03
C GLY A 189 -24.54 9.13 -27.18
N GLN A 190 -24.97 8.06 -26.51
CA GLN A 190 -26.36 7.63 -26.35
C GLN A 190 -26.91 7.99 -24.95
N GLY A 191 -26.06 8.55 -24.09
CA GLY A 191 -26.38 8.98 -22.73
C GLY A 191 -25.96 7.96 -21.65
N ASP A 192 -25.25 6.89 -22.02
CA ASP A 192 -24.72 5.93 -21.06
C ASP A 192 -23.30 6.31 -20.62
N PHE A 193 -23.02 6.20 -19.32
CA PHE A 193 -21.77 6.62 -18.70
C PHE A 193 -20.96 5.43 -18.18
N TYR A 194 -19.66 5.46 -18.45
CA TYR A 194 -18.70 4.44 -18.05
C TYR A 194 -17.59 5.07 -17.22
N GLY A 195 -17.57 4.73 -15.93
CA GLY A 195 -16.57 5.20 -14.98
C GLY A 195 -15.42 4.20 -14.83
N SER A 196 -14.19 4.71 -14.74
CA SER A 196 -13.05 3.96 -14.23
C SER A 196 -12.24 4.81 -13.27
N GLU A 197 -11.76 4.16 -12.21
CA GLU A 197 -10.88 4.77 -11.24
C GLU A 197 -9.43 4.52 -11.64
N LEU A 198 -8.74 5.59 -12.01
CA LEU A 198 -7.37 5.52 -12.50
C LEU A 198 -6.40 5.74 -11.34
N PHE A 199 -5.50 4.78 -11.17
CA PHE A 199 -4.43 4.82 -10.19
C PHE A 199 -3.08 4.60 -10.84
N PHE A 200 -2.10 5.42 -10.44
CA PHE A 200 -0.71 5.22 -10.81
C PHE A 200 -0.07 4.26 -9.80
N SER A 201 -0.27 2.96 -10.01
CA SER A 201 0.32 1.93 -9.15
C SER A 201 1.82 1.78 -9.43
N ASN A 202 2.61 1.73 -8.35
CA ASN A 202 4.04 1.38 -8.32
C ASN A 202 5.10 2.42 -8.73
N GLU A 203 4.74 3.66 -9.06
CA GLU A 203 5.72 4.74 -9.20
C GLU A 203 5.43 5.83 -8.18
N GLY A 204 5.80 5.57 -6.92
CA GLY A 204 5.94 6.64 -5.95
C GLY A 204 6.84 7.72 -6.57
N ILE A 205 6.29 8.92 -6.77
CA ILE A 205 6.99 10.02 -7.43
C ILE A 205 8.24 10.37 -6.61
N ALA A 206 9.40 9.87 -7.03
CA ALA A 206 10.69 10.30 -6.51
C ALA A 206 10.99 11.69 -7.08
N GLU A 207 10.72 12.70 -6.25
CA GLU A 207 11.27 14.07 -6.23
C GLU A 207 11.24 14.91 -7.52
N GLY A 208 10.69 16.12 -7.37
CA GLY A 208 10.73 17.17 -8.38
C GLY A 208 12.12 17.76 -8.56
N LYS A 209 12.55 17.88 -9.83
CA LYS A 209 13.37 19.03 -10.21
C LYS A 209 12.41 20.18 -10.49
N SER A 210 12.51 21.24 -9.70
CA SER A 210 11.90 22.52 -10.07
C SER A 210 12.25 22.82 -11.53
N ALA A 211 11.21 23.03 -12.35
CA ALA A 211 11.22 23.30 -13.79
C ALA A 211 11.04 22.12 -14.78
N ASP A 212 11.10 20.86 -14.35
CA ASP A 212 10.80 19.74 -15.26
C ASP A 212 9.45 19.12 -14.93
N THR A 213 8.52 19.27 -15.87
CA THR A 213 7.21 18.62 -15.87
C THR A 213 7.41 17.12 -15.62
N LEU A 214 7.04 16.62 -14.44
CA LEU A 214 6.88 15.19 -14.26
C LEU A 214 5.71 14.79 -15.15
N ARG A 215 5.98 13.95 -16.17
CA ARG A 215 5.01 13.50 -17.16
C ARG A 215 4.72 12.04 -16.93
N TYR A 216 3.51 11.75 -16.47
CA TYR A 216 3.07 10.38 -16.26
C TYR A 216 2.23 9.96 -17.44
N PHE A 217 2.67 8.97 -18.22
CA PHE A 217 1.84 8.40 -19.27
C PHE A 217 1.14 7.18 -18.70
N PHE A 218 -0.12 7.37 -18.35
CA PHE A 218 -1.01 6.25 -18.10
C PHE A 218 -1.44 5.64 -19.44
N ASN A 219 -1.63 4.33 -19.51
CA ASN A 219 -2.31 3.68 -20.64
C ASN A 219 -3.11 2.51 -20.06
N ASP A 220 -4.42 2.61 -20.11
CA ASP A 220 -5.31 1.59 -19.54
C ASP A 220 -6.49 1.32 -20.47
N ARG A 221 -7.09 0.15 -20.29
CA ARG A 221 -8.20 -0.32 -21.08
C ARG A 221 -9.46 -0.29 -20.25
N ILE A 222 -10.39 0.60 -20.60
CA ILE A 222 -11.71 0.62 -19.97
C ILE A 222 -12.61 -0.34 -20.70
N PHE A 223 -13.25 -1.23 -19.95
CA PHE A 223 -14.23 -2.18 -20.46
C PHE A 223 -15.64 -1.56 -20.40
N MET A 224 -16.31 -1.52 -21.53
CA MET A 224 -17.71 -1.16 -21.65
C MET A 224 -18.50 -2.45 -21.78
N ASP A 225 -19.16 -2.85 -20.70
CA ASP A 225 -20.01 -4.05 -20.68
C ASP A 225 -21.29 -3.81 -21.50
N MET A 226 -21.68 -4.78 -22.32
CA MET A 226 -22.98 -4.82 -23.01
C MET A 226 -23.92 -5.87 -22.35
N GLY A 227 -23.69 -6.20 -21.08
CA GLY A 227 -24.58 -7.05 -20.29
C GLY A 227 -25.85 -6.30 -19.81
N PRO A 228 -27.02 -6.97 -19.74
CA PRO A 228 -28.27 -6.38 -19.29
C PRO A 228 -28.25 -6.23 -17.76
N GLY A 229 -27.49 -5.27 -17.25
CA GLY A 229 -27.32 -5.12 -15.81
C GLY A 229 -26.32 -4.06 -15.38
N GLY A 230 -26.00 -3.08 -16.23
CA GLY A 230 -25.25 -1.90 -15.82
C GLY A 230 -25.98 -1.22 -14.66
N GLY A 231 -25.35 -1.21 -13.48
CA GLY A 231 -25.88 -0.56 -12.29
C GLY A 231 -26.19 0.90 -12.58
N THR A 232 -27.25 1.41 -11.95
CA THR A 232 -27.72 2.78 -12.16
C THR A 232 -26.60 3.79 -11.97
N PRO A 233 -26.49 4.80 -12.85
CA PRO A 233 -25.53 5.89 -12.70
C PRO A 233 -25.70 6.54 -11.33
N THR A 234 -24.64 6.58 -10.53
CA THR A 234 -24.54 7.57 -9.47
C THR A 234 -23.94 8.81 -10.08
N ASP A 235 -24.79 9.81 -10.33
CA ASP A 235 -24.42 11.20 -10.64
C ASP A 235 -23.41 11.69 -9.57
N PRO A 236 -22.35 12.45 -9.94
CA PRO A 236 -21.40 13.04 -8.99
C PRO A 236 -22.02 13.98 -7.95
#